data_AF-A0A1H2M2Y9-F1
#
_entry.id   AF-A0A1H2M2Y9-F1
#
_cell.length_a   1.000
_cell.length_b   1.000
_cell.length_c   1.000
_cell.angle_alpha   90.00
_cell.angle_beta   90.00
_cell.angle_gamma   90.00
#
_symmetry.space_group_name_H-M   'P 1'
#
loop_
_entity.id
_entity.type
_entity.pdbx_description
1 polymer ?
#
loop_
_entity_poly.entity_id
_entity_poly.type
_entity_poly.pdbx_seq_one_letter_code
_entity_poly.pdbx_strand_id
1 'polypeptide(L)'
;MADPVWLPDVLRAEGLKVDIYPGAFERGHGDFGTIWGPFMHHTGSFGETPRGIAQHSSLGLASQLHLAPNGVVTLCGVGVAWHAGTGSWPGIPRTTATP
;
A
#
# COMPACT_ATOMS: atom_id res chain seq x y z
N MET A 1 2.84 -7.40 15.68
CA MET A 1 2.90 -6.47 14.53
C MET A 1 2.28 -7.21 13.36
N ALA A 2 1.17 -6.71 12.81
CA ALA A 2 0.44 -7.37 11.72
C ALA A 2 0.77 -6.81 10.34
N ASP A 3 1.73 -5.89 10.28
CA ASP A 3 2.21 -5.34 9.03
C ASP A 3 2.62 -6.48 8.08
N PRO A 4 2.26 -6.39 6.79
CA PRO A 4 2.47 -7.44 5.81
C PRO A 4 3.92 -7.43 5.31
N VAL A 5 4.89 -7.52 6.24
CA VAL A 5 6.33 -7.60 5.93
C VAL A 5 6.67 -8.85 5.11
N TRP A 6 5.81 -9.87 5.16
CA TRP A 6 5.88 -11.11 4.39
C TRP A 6 5.38 -10.97 2.93
N LEU A 7 4.74 -9.85 2.58
CA LEU A 7 4.06 -9.69 1.29
C LEU A 7 5.00 -9.81 0.07
N PRO A 8 6.21 -9.23 0.06
CA PRO A 8 7.11 -9.37 -1.09
C PRO A 8 7.46 -10.83 -1.38
N ASP A 9 7.65 -11.64 -0.33
CA ASP A 9 8.06 -13.03 -0.47
C ASP A 9 6.92 -13.90 -1.01
N VAL A 10 5.69 -13.69 -0.53
CA VAL A 10 4.51 -14.37 -1.06
C VAL A 10 4.28 -13.99 -2.52
N LEU A 11 4.37 -12.70 -2.89
CA LEU A 11 4.23 -12.27 -4.28
C LEU A 11 5.30 -12.87 -5.20
N ARG A 12 6.55 -12.97 -4.73
CA ARG A 12 7.63 -13.63 -5.47
C ARG A 12 7.39 -15.14 -5.60
N ALA A 13 6.87 -15.79 -4.57
CA ALA A 13 6.51 -17.21 -4.62
C ALA A 13 5.42 -17.51 -5.67
N GLU A 14 4.50 -16.55 -5.88
CA GLU A 14 3.50 -16.59 -6.96
C GLU A 14 4.07 -16.19 -8.35
N GLY A 15 5.38 -15.97 -8.46
CA GLY A 15 6.08 -15.70 -9.72
C GLY A 15 6.10 -14.23 -10.17
N LEU A 16 5.70 -13.30 -9.30
CA LEU A 16 5.73 -11.87 -9.64
C LEU A 16 7.15 -11.29 -9.51
N LYS A 17 7.45 -10.30 -10.35
CA LYS A 17 8.63 -9.44 -10.21
C LYS A 17 8.35 -8.40 -9.15
N VAL A 18 9.08 -8.45 -8.04
CA VAL A 18 8.85 -7.57 -6.89
C VAL A 18 10.11 -6.79 -6.52
N ASP A 19 10.01 -5.47 -6.66
CA ASP A 19 10.98 -4.51 -6.16
C ASP A 19 10.57 -3.97 -4.79
N ILE A 20 11.54 -3.48 -4.02
CA ILE A 20 11.31 -2.88 -2.71
C ILE A 20 11.80 -1.44 -2.77
N TYR A 21 10.89 -0.48 -2.57
CA TYR A 21 11.27 0.92 -2.52
C TYR A 21 12.09 1.20 -1.26
N PRO A 22 13.18 1.99 -1.31
CA PRO A 22 14.03 2.25 -0.15
C PRO A 22 13.22 2.67 1.09
N GLY A 23 13.45 2.02 2.23
CA GLY A 23 12.76 2.29 3.51
C GLY A 23 11.30 1.84 3.57
N ALA A 24 10.86 0.89 2.74
CA ALA A 24 9.46 0.42 2.75
C ALA A 24 9.05 -0.27 4.05
N PHE A 25 9.97 -1.00 4.70
CA PHE A 25 9.66 -1.75 5.92
C PHE A 25 9.45 -0.87 7.15
N GLU A 26 9.91 0.38 7.10
CA GLU A 26 9.76 1.38 8.16
C GLU A 26 8.68 2.42 7.82
N ARG A 27 7.99 2.27 6.69
CA ARG A 27 7.08 3.29 6.16
C ARG A 27 5.62 2.96 6.39
N GLY A 28 4.90 3.93 6.95
CA GLY A 28 3.45 3.99 7.07
C GLY A 28 3.03 5.05 8.08
N HIS A 29 1.73 5.20 8.29
CA HIS A 29 1.14 6.13 9.27
C HIS A 29 0.81 5.44 10.61
N GLY A 30 1.39 4.27 10.84
CA GLY A 30 1.16 3.39 11.98
C GLY A 30 1.10 1.92 11.55
N ASP A 31 1.10 1.02 12.54
CA ASP A 31 1.06 -0.42 12.31
C ASP A 31 -0.37 -0.87 11.98
N PHE A 32 -0.50 -1.91 11.15
CA PHE A 32 -1.74 -2.61 10.96
C PHE A 32 -2.18 -3.33 12.25
N GLY A 33 -3.50 -3.27 12.50
CA GLY A 33 -4.21 -4.18 13.40
C GLY A 33 -4.56 -5.48 12.66
N THR A 34 -5.84 -5.72 12.40
CA THR A 34 -6.24 -6.87 11.57
C THR A 34 -6.38 -6.46 10.10
N ILE A 35 -5.69 -7.15 9.20
CA ILE A 35 -5.86 -6.98 7.76
C ILE A 35 -7.12 -7.74 7.32
N TRP A 36 -8.15 -7.01 6.88
CA TRP A 36 -9.40 -7.60 6.37
C TRP A 36 -9.24 -8.18 4.96
N GLY A 37 -8.53 -7.46 4.09
CA GLY A 37 -8.34 -7.86 2.70
C GLY A 37 -7.71 -6.75 1.86
N PRO A 38 -7.39 -7.03 0.59
CA PRO A 38 -6.81 -6.06 -0.32
C PRO A 38 -7.84 -5.05 -0.83
N PHE A 39 -7.37 -3.86 -1.17
CA PHE A 39 -8.19 -2.79 -1.74
C PHE A 39 -7.42 -2.17 -2.93
N MET A 40 -8.06 -2.09 -4.09
CA MET A 40 -7.39 -1.73 -5.34
C MET A 40 -7.84 -0.36 -5.83
N HIS A 41 -6.87 0.46 -6.24
CA HIS A 41 -7.10 1.74 -6.90
C HIS A 41 -6.30 1.79 -8.20
N HIS A 42 -6.84 2.46 -9.21
CA HIS A 42 -6.01 2.99 -10.28
C HIS A 42 -5.46 4.36 -9.83
N THR A 43 -4.29 4.75 -10.30
CA THR A 43 -3.61 5.98 -9.89
C THR A 43 -4.22 7.25 -10.49
N GLY A 44 -5.04 7.12 -11.54
CA GLY A 44 -5.58 8.26 -12.29
C GLY A 44 -4.51 9.01 -13.10
N SER A 45 -3.32 8.43 -13.25
CA SER A 45 -2.16 9.03 -13.93
C SER A 45 -1.49 8.01 -14.86
N PHE A 46 -1.00 8.46 -16.02
CA PHE A 46 -0.28 7.64 -16.99
C PHE A 46 1.18 7.33 -16.58
N GLY A 47 1.74 8.09 -15.64
CA GLY A 47 3.17 8.05 -15.32
C GLY A 47 3.47 7.97 -13.83
N GLU A 48 2.52 7.49 -13.03
CA GLU A 48 2.74 7.36 -11.59
C GLU A 48 3.89 6.40 -11.29
N THR A 49 4.69 6.75 -10.29
CA THR A 49 5.92 6.05 -9.92
C THR A 49 5.83 5.48 -8.50
N PRO A 50 6.65 4.47 -8.16
CA PRO A 50 6.74 4.01 -6.78
C PRO A 50 7.06 5.13 -5.77
N ARG A 51 7.83 6.15 -6.17
CA ARG A 51 8.11 7.32 -5.32
C ARG A 51 6.86 8.14 -5.03
N GLY A 52 6.01 8.39 -6.05
CA GLY A 52 4.78 9.17 -5.85
C GLY A 52 3.77 8.44 -4.98
N ILE A 53 3.80 7.10 -4.95
CA ILE A 53 3.01 6.30 -4.00
C ILE A 53 3.64 6.24 -2.60
N ALA A 54 4.96 6.04 -2.50
CA ALA A 54 5.65 5.92 -1.22
C ALA A 54 5.79 7.25 -0.47
N GLN A 55 5.86 8.37 -1.19
CA GLN A 55 6.18 9.69 -0.65
C GLN A 55 5.25 10.75 -1.26
N HIS A 56 3.95 10.43 -1.36
CA HIS A 56 2.96 11.34 -1.88
C HIS A 56 2.97 12.65 -1.09
N SER A 57 3.01 13.79 -1.77
CA SER A 57 3.27 15.09 -1.13
C SER A 57 2.23 15.49 -0.09
N SER A 58 0.98 15.08 -0.27
CA SER A 58 -0.11 15.39 0.67
C SER A 58 -0.55 14.22 1.56
N LEU A 59 -0.17 12.98 1.21
CA LEU A 59 -0.68 11.78 1.88
C LEU A 59 0.42 10.99 2.60
N GLY A 60 1.70 11.22 2.30
CA GLY A 60 2.76 10.30 2.72
C GLY A 60 2.65 8.97 1.97
N LEU A 61 2.48 7.87 2.70
CA LEU A 61 2.28 6.56 2.07
C LEU A 61 0.85 6.48 1.53
N ALA A 62 0.71 6.47 0.21
CA ALA A 62 -0.59 6.39 -0.45
C ALA A 62 -1.07 4.95 -0.69
N SER A 63 -0.20 3.96 -0.79
CA SER A 63 -0.57 2.53 -0.93
C SER A 63 0.61 1.65 -0.56
N GLN A 64 0.37 0.42 -0.10
CA GLN A 64 1.44 -0.54 0.17
C GLN A 64 2.16 -0.96 -1.12
N LEU A 65 1.44 -1.05 -2.24
CA LEU A 65 1.97 -1.52 -3.52
C LEU A 65 1.74 -0.51 -4.66
N HIS A 66 2.73 -0.40 -5.54
CA HIS A 66 2.61 0.17 -6.89
C HIS A 66 2.74 -0.95 -7.92
N LEU A 67 1.85 -0.98 -8.92
CA LEU A 67 1.92 -1.91 -10.05
C LEU A 67 2.23 -1.11 -11.33
N ALA A 68 3.42 -1.34 -11.89
CA ALA A 68 3.84 -0.69 -13.12
C ALA A 68 3.20 -1.38 -14.36
N PRO A 69 3.03 -0.66 -15.49
CA PRO A 69 2.46 -1.22 -16.72
C PRO A 69 3.23 -2.43 -17.29
N ASN A 70 4.51 -2.57 -16.94
CA ASN A 70 5.35 -3.70 -17.34
C ASN A 70 5.23 -4.92 -16.40
N GLY A 71 4.29 -4.90 -15.44
CA GLY A 71 4.01 -5.99 -14.51
C GLY A 71 4.93 -6.05 -13.28
N VAL A 72 5.84 -5.09 -13.10
CA VAL A 72 6.65 -5.01 -11.87
C VAL A 72 5.79 -4.47 -10.73
N VAL A 73 5.78 -5.19 -9.61
CA VAL A 73 5.18 -4.74 -8.36
C VAL A 73 6.28 -4.13 -7.51
N THR A 74 6.07 -2.91 -6.99
CA THR A 74 6.99 -2.30 -6.02
C THR A 74 6.31 -2.20 -4.65
N LEU A 75 6.95 -2.75 -3.61
CA LEU A 75 6.56 -2.51 -2.23
C LEU A 75 6.93 -1.07 -1.85
N CYS A 76 5.93 -0.23 -1.64
CA CYS A 76 6.08 1.18 -1.28
C CYS A 76 6.10 1.39 0.24
N GLY A 77 5.41 0.56 1.02
CA GLY A 77 5.38 0.64 2.47
C GLY A 77 4.62 -0.54 3.09
N VAL A 78 4.84 -0.81 4.37
CA VAL A 78 4.18 -1.92 5.08
C VAL A 78 3.17 -1.46 6.13
N GLY A 79 3.26 -0.22 6.63
CA GLY A 79 2.27 0.29 7.58
C GLY A 79 0.97 0.78 6.90
N VAL A 80 0.12 1.40 7.71
CA VAL A 80 -1.14 2.03 7.27
C VAL A 80 -0.85 3.08 6.19
N ALA A 81 -1.60 3.01 5.10
CA ALA A 81 -1.57 3.97 3.99
C ALA A 81 -2.92 4.70 3.90
N TRP A 82 -2.93 5.94 3.41
CA TRP A 82 -4.15 6.72 3.25
C TRP A 82 -4.65 6.69 1.81
N HIS A 83 -5.55 5.75 1.49
CA HIS A 83 -6.18 5.64 0.15
C HIS A 83 -7.68 5.40 0.15
N ALA A 84 -8.26 4.91 1.25
CA ALA A 84 -9.68 4.53 1.27
C ALA A 84 -10.62 5.69 1.65
N GLY A 85 -10.08 6.83 2.11
CA GLY A 85 -10.88 7.97 2.57
C GLY A 85 -11.87 7.61 3.67
N THR A 86 -12.86 8.48 3.90
CA THR A 86 -13.95 8.21 4.86
C THR A 86 -14.94 7.26 4.22
N GLY A 87 -15.26 6.15 4.87
CA GLY A 87 -16.16 5.15 4.29
C GLY A 87 -16.73 4.16 5.29
N SER A 88 -17.63 3.31 4.78
CA SER A 88 -18.16 2.17 5.52
C SER A 88 -18.42 1.01 4.57
N TRP A 89 -18.00 -0.19 4.97
CA TRP A 89 -18.22 -1.43 4.24
C TRP A 89 -18.63 -2.53 5.22
N PRO A 90 -19.54 -3.46 4.85
CA PRO A 90 -19.91 -4.57 5.73
C PRO A 90 -18.68 -5.35 6.23
N GLY A 91 -18.53 -5.47 7.56
CA GLY A 91 -17.39 -6.16 8.17
C GLY A 91 -16.12 -5.30 8.36
N ILE A 92 -16.15 -4.02 7.98
CA ILE A 92 -15.08 -3.06 8.26
C ILE A 92 -15.66 -1.98 9.19
N PRO A 93 -15.09 -1.73 10.38
CA PRO A 93 -15.52 -0.65 11.25
C PRO A 93 -15.58 0.66 10.47
N ARG A 94 -16.64 1.45 10.67
CA ARG A 94 -16.73 2.78 10.05
C ARG A 94 -15.56 3.61 10.56
N THR A 95 -14.69 4.02 9.65
CA THR A 95 -13.62 4.96 9.94
C THR A 95 -14.07 6.35 9.49
N THR A 96 -13.97 7.34 10.38
CA THR A 96 -13.85 8.75 9.99
C THR A 96 -12.40 8.91 9.54
N ALA A 97 -12.12 9.30 8.30
CA ALA A 97 -10.76 9.24 7.78
C ALA A 97 -9.80 10.21 8.47
N THR A 98 -8.97 9.64 9.35
CA THR A 98 -7.73 10.15 9.99
C THR A 98 -7.90 11.47 10.79
N PRO A 99 -6.93 11.91 11.63
CA PRO A 99 -7.20 12.75 12.81
C PRO A 99 -7.98 14.05 12.56
#